data_AF-A0A7Y9JL11-F1
#
_entry.id   AF-A0A7Y9JL11-F1
#
_cell.length_a   1.000
_cell.length_b   1.000
_cell.length_c   1.000
_cell.angle_alpha   90.00
_cell.angle_beta   90.00
_cell.angle_gamma   90.00
#
_symmetry.space_group_name_H-M   'P 1'
#
loop_
_entity.id
_entity.type
_entity.pdbx_description
1 polymer ?
#
loop_
_entity_poly.entity_id
_entity_poly.type
_entity_poly.pdbx_seq_one_letter_code
_entity_poly.pdbx_strand_id
1 'polypeptide(L)'
;MDVPDPGSGDGHALRLGKGGDRTKLEAALKKCQSWLQAGGKMPDLQDPKVRDQYVKFTQCMREHGVDIPDPGPDGQFKLPTGQVDRGQAEKAREECKGSLPGAGK
;
A
#
# COMPACT_ATOMS: atom_id res chain seq x y z
N MET A 1 -28.41 15.71 28.53
CA MET A 1 -27.47 16.64 27.86
C MET A 1 -27.47 16.26 26.40
N ASP A 2 -28.18 17.07 25.63
CA ASP A 2 -28.29 17.06 24.18
C ASP A 2 -26.93 17.53 23.63
N VAL A 3 -26.23 16.67 22.88
CA VAL A 3 -24.96 17.04 22.24
C VAL A 3 -25.29 17.28 20.76
N PRO A 4 -25.20 18.53 20.28
CA PRO A 4 -25.56 18.88 18.91
C PRO A 4 -24.70 18.13 17.88
N ASP A 5 -25.33 17.69 16.80
CA ASP A 5 -24.71 17.12 15.62
C ASP A 5 -23.90 18.21 14.87
N PRO A 6 -22.56 18.13 14.81
CA PRO A 6 -21.79 18.97 13.90
C PRO A 6 -21.79 18.28 12.53
N GLY A 7 -22.68 18.73 11.66
CA GLY A 7 -22.62 18.44 10.25
C GLY A 7 -21.32 18.96 9.60
N SER A 8 -20.89 18.22 8.59
CA SER A 8 -19.92 18.56 7.54
C SER A 8 -18.42 18.60 7.90
N GLY A 9 -17.77 17.48 7.60
CA GLY A 9 -16.41 17.46 7.09
C GLY A 9 -16.32 16.38 6.00
N ASP A 10 -15.93 16.78 4.79
CA ASP A 10 -15.74 15.95 3.61
C ASP A 10 -14.56 14.98 3.80
N GLY A 11 -14.74 14.01 4.68
CA GLY A 11 -13.92 12.82 4.78
C GLY A 11 -14.83 11.65 4.51
N HIS A 12 -14.44 10.75 3.61
CA HIS A 12 -15.15 9.52 3.33
C HIS A 12 -15.20 8.65 4.60
N ALA A 13 -16.12 8.95 5.52
CA ALA A 13 -16.45 8.08 6.62
C ALA A 13 -17.03 6.83 5.97
N LEU A 14 -16.24 5.75 5.97
CA LEU A 14 -16.63 4.47 5.42
C LEU A 14 -17.90 4.03 6.15
N ARG A 15 -19.06 4.35 5.56
CA ARG A 15 -20.38 3.95 6.07
C ARG A 15 -20.48 2.45 5.83
N LEU A 16 -19.93 1.68 6.78
CA LEU A 16 -20.00 0.23 6.79
C LEU A 16 -21.49 -0.14 6.81
N GLY A 17 -22.00 -0.54 5.65
CA GLY A 17 -23.40 -0.94 5.48
C GLY A 17 -23.78 -2.08 6.42
N LYS A 18 -25.09 -2.25 6.63
CA LYS A 18 -25.68 -3.28 7.49
C LYS A 18 -25.37 -4.66 6.90
N GLY A 19 -24.22 -5.23 7.29
CA GLY A 19 -23.69 -6.49 6.76
C GLY A 19 -22.15 -6.61 6.76
N GLY A 20 -21.42 -5.53 7.02
CA GLY A 20 -19.97 -5.64 7.25
C GLY A 20 -19.67 -6.38 8.55
N ASP A 21 -19.04 -7.55 8.47
CA ASP A 21 -18.51 -8.27 9.63
C ASP A 21 -17.52 -7.38 10.39
N ARG A 22 -18.01 -6.65 11.40
CA ARG A 22 -17.20 -5.71 12.20
C ARG A 22 -16.00 -6.42 12.80
N THR A 23 -16.16 -7.67 13.21
CA THR A 23 -15.08 -8.52 13.72
C THR A 23 -14.00 -8.80 12.67
N LYS A 24 -14.38 -9.08 11.41
CA LYS A 24 -13.42 -9.28 10.32
C LYS A 24 -12.71 -7.98 9.94
N LEU A 25 -13.45 -6.86 9.92
CA LEU A 25 -12.86 -5.55 9.68
C LEU A 25 -11.87 -5.17 10.78
N GLU A 26 -12.24 -5.34 12.05
CA GLU A 26 -11.34 -5.05 13.17
C GLU A 26 -10.08 -5.93 13.12
N ALA A 27 -10.22 -7.21 12.80
CA ALA A 27 -9.08 -8.11 12.61
C ALA A 27 -8.16 -7.68 11.45
N ALA A 28 -8.73 -7.18 10.34
CA ALA A 28 -7.96 -6.66 9.21
C ALA A 28 -7.25 -5.35 9.59
N LEU A 29 -7.95 -4.40 10.22
CA LEU A 29 -7.37 -3.13 10.66
C LEU A 29 -6.27 -3.33 11.70
N LYS A 30 -6.41 -4.32 12.60
CA LYS A 30 -5.38 -4.68 13.58
C LYS A 30 -4.11 -5.21 12.91
N LYS A 31 -4.23 -6.00 11.83
CA LYS A 31 -3.08 -6.46 11.04
C LYS A 31 -2.42 -5.33 10.26
N CYS A 32 -3.20 -4.36 9.81
CA CYS A 32 -2.71 -3.17 9.11
C CYS A 32 -2.36 -2.00 10.06
N GLN A 33 -2.40 -2.20 11.38
CA GLN A 33 -2.36 -1.12 12.36
C GLN A 33 -1.10 -0.27 12.23
N SER A 34 0.08 -0.85 12.07
CA SER A 34 1.34 -0.12 11.90
C SER A 34 1.32 0.76 10.64
N TRP A 35 0.68 0.29 9.56
CA TRP A 35 0.53 1.04 8.31
C TRP A 35 -0.52 2.16 8.42
N LEU A 36 -1.60 1.90 9.16
CA LEU A 36 -2.64 2.90 9.46
C LEU A 36 -2.15 3.98 10.43
N GLN A 37 -1.30 3.63 11.40
CA GLN A 37 -0.67 4.57 12.34
C GLN A 37 0.34 5.49 11.64
N ALA A 38 0.99 5.02 10.57
CA ALA A 38 1.77 5.86 9.66
C ALA A 38 0.89 6.79 8.79
N GLY A 39 -0.41 6.86 9.07
CA GLY A 39 -1.39 7.72 8.40
C GLY A 39 -1.93 7.13 7.10
N GLY A 40 -1.69 5.85 6.80
CA GLY A 40 -2.06 5.24 5.52
C GLY A 40 -1.41 5.94 4.32
N LYS A 41 -0.40 6.78 4.55
CA LYS A 41 0.32 7.49 3.48
C LYS A 41 1.17 6.46 2.76
N MET A 42 0.82 6.21 1.51
CA MET A 42 1.73 5.56 0.59
C MET A 42 3.04 6.36 0.55
N PRO A 43 4.18 5.68 0.34
CA PRO A 43 5.45 6.36 0.15
C PRO A 43 5.34 7.41 -0.94
N ASP A 44 5.93 8.57 -0.69
CA ASP A 44 5.93 9.67 -1.64
C ASP A 44 6.90 9.32 -2.78
N LEU A 45 6.37 8.80 -3.88
CA LEU A 45 7.16 8.43 -5.06
C LEU A 45 7.64 9.64 -5.87
N GLN A 46 7.25 10.86 -5.49
CA GLN A 46 7.82 12.10 -6.04
C GLN A 46 9.16 12.43 -5.39
N ASP A 47 9.40 12.00 -4.15
CA ASP A 47 10.71 12.05 -3.53
C ASP A 47 11.71 11.16 -4.32
N PRO A 48 12.83 11.72 -4.82
CA PRO A 48 13.75 11.00 -5.67
C PRO A 48 14.46 9.84 -4.95
N LYS A 49 14.64 9.90 -3.62
CA LYS A 49 15.28 8.81 -2.87
C LYS A 49 14.33 7.65 -2.70
N VAL A 50 13.07 7.93 -2.37
CA VAL A 50 12.01 6.92 -2.30
C VAL A 50 11.83 6.28 -3.68
N ARG A 51 11.74 7.08 -4.74
CA ARG A 51 11.61 6.58 -6.12
C ARG A 51 12.75 5.65 -6.51
N ASP A 52 14.00 6.02 -6.23
CA ASP A 52 15.18 5.19 -6.54
C ASP A 52 15.14 3.82 -5.84
N GLN A 53 14.68 3.79 -4.58
CA GLN A 53 14.49 2.54 -3.83
C GLN A 53 13.41 1.66 -4.47
N TYR A 54 12.30 2.27 -4.91
CA TYR A 54 11.25 1.55 -5.63
C TYR A 54 11.71 1.04 -6.99
N VAL A 55 12.56 1.77 -7.70
CA VAL A 55 13.19 1.30 -8.95
C VAL A 55 14.08 0.09 -8.71
N LYS A 56 14.88 0.10 -7.62
CA LYS A 56 15.68 -1.08 -7.23
C LYS A 56 14.81 -2.28 -6.88
N PHE A 57 13.67 -2.04 -6.24
CA PHE A 57 12.70 -3.10 -5.94
C PHE A 57 12.09 -3.68 -7.21
N THR A 58 11.60 -2.87 -8.15
CA THR A 58 11.00 -3.34 -9.41
C THR A 58 12.03 -4.03 -10.31
N GLN A 59 13.28 -3.59 -10.29
CA GLN A 59 14.39 -4.29 -10.97
C GLN A 59 14.62 -5.67 -10.37
N CYS A 60 14.76 -5.78 -9.05
CA CYS A 60 14.90 -7.07 -8.36
C CYS A 60 13.71 -7.99 -8.68
N MET A 61 12.48 -7.49 -8.61
CA MET A 61 11.30 -8.29 -8.96
C MET A 61 11.33 -8.81 -10.40
N ARG A 62 11.81 -8.01 -11.36
CA ARG A 62 12.01 -8.45 -12.76
C ARG A 62 13.08 -9.54 -12.88
N GLU A 63 14.16 -9.48 -12.12
CA GLU A 63 15.17 -10.55 -12.08
C GLU A 63 14.60 -11.87 -11.55
N HIS A 64 13.64 -11.81 -10.62
CA HIS A 64 12.90 -12.96 -10.14
C HIS A 64 11.69 -13.33 -11.04
N GLY A 65 11.63 -12.78 -12.25
CA GLY A 65 10.66 -13.11 -13.30
C GLY A 65 9.28 -12.49 -13.11
N VAL A 66 9.16 -11.45 -12.28
CA VAL A 66 7.93 -10.70 -12.05
C VAL A 66 8.03 -9.37 -12.79
N ASP A 67 7.36 -9.29 -13.94
CA ASP A 67 7.41 -8.09 -14.78
C ASP A 67 6.51 -6.99 -14.21
N ILE A 68 7.15 -5.99 -13.61
CA ILE A 68 6.48 -4.84 -12.99
C ILE A 68 7.16 -3.55 -13.48
N PRO A 69 6.37 -2.55 -13.94
CA PRO A 69 6.93 -1.29 -14.41
C PRO A 69 7.52 -0.46 -13.27
N ASP A 70 8.55 0.32 -13.60
CA ASP A 70 9.15 1.30 -12.68
C ASP A 70 8.18 2.47 -12.40
N PRO A 71 8.25 3.12 -11.23
CA PRO A 71 7.46 4.32 -10.94
C PRO A 71 7.80 5.48 -11.90
N GLY A 72 6.75 6.12 -12.40
CA GLY A 72 6.86 7.26 -13.31
C GLY A 72 7.57 8.47 -12.67
N PRO A 73 8.06 9.42 -13.47
CA PRO A 73 8.69 10.65 -12.98
C PRO A 73 7.73 11.53 -12.18
N ASP A 74 6.44 11.39 -12.43
CA ASP A 74 5.32 12.02 -11.73
C ASP A 74 4.93 11.33 -10.41
N GLY A 75 5.67 10.29 -10.00
CA GLY A 75 5.41 9.56 -8.76
C GLY A 75 4.21 8.60 -8.85
N GLN A 76 3.66 8.35 -10.04
CA GLN A 76 2.60 7.36 -10.20
C GLN A 76 3.18 5.97 -10.44
N PHE A 77 2.69 5.01 -9.66
CA PHE A 77 2.95 3.59 -9.89
C PHE A 77 1.86 3.03 -10.81
N LYS A 78 2.25 2.53 -11.98
CA LYS A 78 1.32 1.94 -12.93
C LYS A 78 1.13 0.47 -12.59
N LEU A 79 -0.12 0.04 -12.44
CA LEU A 79 -0.40 -1.38 -12.28
C LEU A 79 -0.08 -2.10 -13.60
N PRO A 80 0.62 -3.25 -13.54
CA PRO A 80 0.87 -4.04 -14.74
C PRO A 80 -0.45 -4.50 -15.35
N THR A 81 -0.57 -4.37 -16.68
CA THR A 81 -1.75 -4.81 -17.45
C THR A 81 -1.71 -6.30 -17.81
N GLY A 82 -0.60 -6.99 -17.52
CA GLY A 82 -0.42 -8.42 -17.72
C GLY A 82 -0.80 -9.27 -16.50
N GLN A 83 -0.83 -10.59 -16.68
CA GLN A 83 -0.99 -11.53 -15.57
C GLN A 83 0.32 -11.56 -14.76
N VAL A 84 0.24 -11.11 -13.50
CA VAL A 84 1.31 -11.29 -12.52
C VAL A 84 1.03 -12.55 -11.72
N ASP A 85 1.94 -13.51 -11.76
CA ASP A 85 1.82 -14.69 -10.90
C ASP A 85 1.98 -14.28 -9.43
N ARG A 86 0.93 -14.50 -8.65
CA ARG A 86 0.89 -14.07 -7.24
C ARG A 86 1.89 -14.83 -6.37
N GLY A 87 2.14 -16.11 -6.65
CA GLY A 87 3.07 -16.92 -5.88
C GLY A 87 4.52 -16.49 -6.10
N GLN A 88 4.88 -16.23 -7.35
CA GLN A 88 6.17 -15.71 -7.77
C GLN A 88 6.38 -14.28 -7.28
N ALA A 89 5.37 -13.43 -7.39
CA ALA A 89 5.41 -12.06 -6.85
C ALA A 89 5.61 -12.03 -5.34
N GLU A 90 5.00 -12.95 -4.59
CA GLU A 90 5.22 -13.05 -3.15
C GLU A 90 6.65 -13.47 -2.81
N LYS A 91 7.16 -14.53 -3.44
CA LYS A 91 8.55 -14.99 -3.24
C LYS A 91 9.57 -13.91 -3.60
N ALA A 92 9.41 -13.31 -4.78
CA ALA A 92 10.26 -12.22 -5.23
C ALA A 92 10.21 -11.03 -4.24
N ARG A 93 9.03 -10.70 -3.69
CA ARG A 93 8.91 -9.64 -2.68
C ARG A 93 9.68 -9.98 -1.40
N GLU A 94 9.70 -11.23 -0.96
CA GLU A 94 10.46 -11.64 0.22
C GLU A 94 11.98 -11.54 0.02
N GLU A 95 12.47 -11.87 -1.17
CA GLU A 95 13.89 -11.74 -1.52
C GLU A 95 14.27 -10.27 -1.75
N CYS A 96 13.39 -9.49 -2.37
CA CYS A 96 13.59 -8.08 -2.69
C CYS A 96 13.22 -7.10 -1.56
N LYS A 97 12.80 -7.58 -0.38
CA LYS A 97 12.32 -6.72 0.72
C LYS A 97 13.35 -5.68 1.19
N GLY A 98 14.64 -5.97 1.02
CA GLY A 98 15.74 -5.05 1.38
C GLY A 98 15.78 -3.78 0.52
N SER A 99 15.10 -3.77 -0.63
CA SER A 99 15.07 -2.64 -1.55
C SER A 99 14.01 -1.60 -1.21
N LEU A 100 13.03 -1.92 -0.35
CA LEU A 100 11.92 -1.01 -0.02
C LEU A 100 12.18 -0.12 1.21
N PRO A 101 11.85 1.18 1.16
CA PRO A 101 11.88 2.03 2.35
C PRO A 101 10.77 1.60 3.32
N GLY A 102 11.13 1.43 4.59
CA GLY A 102 10.17 1.06 5.64
C GLY A 102 9.85 -0.43 5.75
N ALA A 103 10.48 -1.31 4.94
CA ALA A 103 10.35 -2.77 5.06
C ALA A 103 11.13 -3.38 6.25
N GLY A 104 11.35 -2.59 7.31
CA GLY A 104 12.07 -3.01 8.50
C GLY A 104 11.95 -2.02 9.65
N LYS A 105 10.82 -2.10 10.37
CA LYS A 105 10.69 -2.30 11.84
C LYS A 105 9.34 -2.94 12.13
#